data_AF-A0A9W9HXD1-F1
#
_entry.id   AF-A0A9W9HXD1-F1
#
_cell.length_a   1.000
_cell.length_b   1.000
_cell.length_c   1.000
_cell.angle_alpha   90.00
_cell.angle_beta   90.00
_cell.angle_gamma   90.00
#
_symmetry.space_group_name_H-M   'P 1'
#
loop_
_entity.id
_entity.type
_entity.pdbx_description
1 polymer ?
#
loop_
_entity_poly.entity_id
_entity_poly.type
_entity_poly.pdbx_seq_one_letter_code
_entity_poly.pdbx_strand_id
1 'polypeptide(L)'
;MSAVPTTAASAANTGNAMPSSIAHAAGAQEACQSINDDTPSVDWDSEIQLVSSLAKLQELERQIHSLRQLLPDGLLEPLLPISNPNQLPTNTPVAGPPTGLRNEMQEAARSQLAMVDQFQSMWHGPELKPVWAHVESRIKESNGQYLQPSGVWEKDYDVILDELTKSEKTTQEEQQCAEEESERAKLETSDDQYQDMAKAFAQRDIPGVRVIIGNVANSFLVVLARAGIIVIVQGIKEPSMSGVSDWQVSSKRASGQPPTQLELDVLGCLRSRPRKWDLTFLLEMILSYADIKKTPCVRCNRLVNDAAQLPTARRAQSTQAPSTEARSFTFDALHANCA
;
A
#
# COMPACT_ATOMS: atom_id res chain seq x y z
N MET A 1 58.96 -56.91 -33.07
CA MET A 1 59.61 -55.61 -33.24
C MET A 1 59.00 -54.72 -32.16
N SER A 2 59.49 -54.63 -30.92
CA SER A 2 60.86 -54.33 -30.44
C SER A 2 61.24 -52.87 -30.75
N ALA A 3 61.70 -52.02 -29.82
CA ALA A 3 61.89 -52.13 -28.36
C ALA A 3 62.05 -50.72 -27.71
N VAL A 4 62.21 -50.65 -26.38
CA VAL A 4 62.52 -49.42 -25.58
C VAL A 4 64.02 -49.41 -25.20
N PRO A 5 64.72 -48.25 -25.13
CA PRO A 5 65.22 -47.65 -23.84
C PRO A 5 65.07 -46.10 -23.80
N THR A 6 65.13 -45.31 -22.70
CA THR A 6 65.45 -45.46 -21.24
C THR A 6 66.87 -45.04 -20.79
N THR A 7 66.96 -44.31 -19.65
CA THR A 7 68.15 -43.82 -18.86
C THR A 7 68.93 -42.58 -19.35
N ALA A 8 69.58 -41.73 -18.52
CA ALA A 8 69.41 -41.31 -17.09
C ALA A 8 70.41 -40.19 -16.65
N ALA A 9 70.04 -39.34 -15.65
CA ALA A 9 70.88 -38.60 -14.66
C ALA A 9 71.95 -37.54 -15.16
N SER A 10 72.58 -36.63 -14.38
CA SER A 10 72.45 -36.17 -12.96
C SER A 10 73.13 -34.81 -12.65
N ALA A 11 72.57 -34.04 -11.68
CA ALA A 11 73.21 -33.29 -10.56
C ALA A 11 74.12 -32.02 -10.69
N ALA A 12 74.14 -31.27 -9.54
CA ALA A 12 74.97 -30.13 -9.08
C ALA A 12 74.73 -28.74 -9.74
N ASN A 13 74.38 -27.62 -9.06
CA ASN A 13 74.36 -27.12 -7.66
C ASN A 13 75.63 -26.43 -7.09
N THR A 14 75.62 -25.10 -7.08
CA THR A 14 76.32 -24.13 -6.20
C THR A 14 75.79 -22.73 -6.59
N GLY A 15 75.52 -21.76 -5.73
CA GLY A 15 75.60 -21.69 -4.27
C GLY A 15 76.13 -20.32 -3.82
N ASN A 16 75.28 -19.47 -3.24
CA ASN A 16 75.67 -18.44 -2.25
C ASN A 16 74.45 -17.79 -1.59
N ALA A 17 74.64 -17.28 -0.36
CA ALA A 17 73.57 -16.94 0.57
C ALA A 17 73.63 -15.47 1.06
N MET A 18 72.47 -14.92 1.43
CA MET A 18 72.12 -14.18 2.68
C MET A 18 73.13 -13.15 3.30
N PRO A 19 72.67 -12.04 3.95
CA PRO A 19 71.71 -12.15 5.06
C PRO A 19 70.63 -11.06 5.25
N SER A 20 69.67 -11.41 6.12
CA SER A 20 68.49 -10.66 6.59
C SER A 20 68.76 -9.55 7.62
N SER A 21 67.84 -8.58 7.70
CA SER A 21 67.34 -7.91 8.93
C SER A 21 66.26 -6.88 8.52
N ILE A 22 65.15 -6.56 9.22
CA ILE A 22 64.66 -6.79 10.60
C ILE A 22 63.14 -7.17 10.55
N ALA A 23 62.58 -7.71 11.65
CA ALA A 23 61.23 -8.27 11.73
C ALA A 23 60.17 -7.44 12.51
N HIS A 24 58.90 -7.75 12.22
CA HIS A 24 57.70 -7.82 13.10
C HIS A 24 57.06 -6.58 13.77
N ALA A 25 55.80 -6.32 13.40
CA ALA A 25 54.60 -6.30 14.26
C ALA A 25 53.37 -6.51 13.33
N ALA A 26 52.52 -7.54 13.40
CA ALA A 26 51.75 -8.15 14.50
C ALA A 26 50.54 -7.32 14.96
N GLY A 27 49.34 -7.68 14.50
CA GLY A 27 48.07 -7.38 15.18
C GLY A 27 47.07 -6.46 14.47
N ALA A 28 46.19 -7.04 13.63
CA ALA A 28 44.84 -6.53 13.39
C ALA A 28 43.96 -7.66 12.81
N GLN A 29 43.17 -8.32 13.66
CA GLN A 29 41.99 -9.07 13.21
C GLN A 29 40.86 -8.06 13.06
N GLU A 30 40.63 -7.54 11.85
CA GLU A 30 39.36 -6.88 11.56
C GLU A 30 38.38 -7.93 11.07
N ALA A 31 37.41 -8.24 11.94
CA ALA A 31 36.26 -9.01 11.57
C ALA A 31 35.50 -8.27 10.47
N CYS A 32 35.17 -8.95 9.37
CA CYS A 32 34.16 -8.49 8.44
C CYS A 32 32.81 -8.50 9.16
N GLN A 33 32.53 -7.42 9.89
CA GLN A 33 31.25 -7.23 10.55
C GLN A 33 30.17 -7.13 9.47
N SER A 34 29.15 -7.98 9.62
CA SER A 34 27.95 -7.93 8.82
C SER A 34 27.33 -6.55 8.92
N ILE A 35 27.44 -5.76 7.85
CA ILE A 35 26.55 -4.62 7.65
C ILE A 35 25.17 -5.25 7.46
N ASN A 36 24.26 -4.97 8.39
CA ASN A 36 22.84 -5.28 8.23
C ASN A 36 22.32 -4.38 7.10
N ASP A 37 22.42 -4.85 5.86
CA ASP A 37 21.59 -4.37 4.77
C ASP A 37 20.19 -4.94 5.09
N ASP A 38 19.27 -4.10 5.60
CA ASP A 38 17.85 -4.44 5.78
C ASP A 38 17.20 -4.60 4.39
N THR A 39 17.62 -5.64 3.67
CA THR A 39 16.95 -6.07 2.44
C THR A 39 15.59 -6.64 2.85
N PRO A 40 14.48 -6.18 2.25
CA PRO A 40 13.20 -6.83 2.48
C PRO A 40 13.33 -8.31 2.09
N SER A 41 13.11 -9.20 3.04
CA SER A 41 13.15 -10.64 2.79
C SER A 41 11.97 -11.00 1.89
N VAL A 42 12.24 -11.11 0.59
CA VAL A 42 11.25 -11.55 -0.39
C VAL A 42 10.83 -12.98 -0.03
N ASP A 43 9.54 -13.17 0.18
CA ASP A 43 8.94 -14.48 0.40
C ASP A 43 8.79 -15.17 -0.96
N TRP A 44 9.76 -16.03 -1.27
CA TRP A 44 9.79 -16.80 -2.53
C TRP A 44 8.71 -17.89 -2.60
N ASP A 45 8.01 -18.18 -1.51
CA ASP A 45 6.85 -19.10 -1.50
C ASP A 45 5.53 -18.36 -1.83
N SER A 46 5.55 -17.01 -1.86
CA SER A 46 4.40 -16.18 -2.23
C SER A 46 4.31 -15.97 -3.74
N GLU A 47 3.26 -16.52 -4.37
CA GLU A 47 3.02 -16.41 -5.82
C GLU A 47 2.96 -14.94 -6.30
N ILE A 48 2.35 -14.05 -5.51
CA ILE A 48 2.23 -12.63 -5.89
C ILE A 48 3.58 -11.92 -5.87
N GLN A 49 4.48 -12.28 -4.95
CA GLN A 49 5.84 -11.73 -4.90
C GLN A 49 6.68 -12.25 -6.07
N LEU A 50 6.59 -13.56 -6.37
CA LEU A 50 7.21 -14.17 -7.55
C LEU A 50 6.77 -13.47 -8.84
N VAL A 51 5.46 -13.37 -9.10
CA VAL A 51 4.92 -12.71 -10.30
C VAL A 51 5.36 -11.24 -10.36
N SER A 52 5.34 -10.51 -9.25
CA SER A 52 5.81 -9.11 -9.21
C SER A 52 7.31 -8.98 -9.54
N SER A 53 8.13 -9.96 -9.14
CA SER A 53 9.57 -9.97 -9.46
C SER A 53 9.82 -10.26 -10.94
N LEU A 54 9.03 -11.15 -11.55
CA LEU A 54 9.11 -11.48 -12.97
C LEU A 54 8.66 -10.30 -13.85
N ALA A 55 7.57 -9.62 -13.48
CA ALA A 55 7.13 -8.39 -14.14
C ALA A 55 8.23 -7.30 -14.13
N LYS A 56 8.90 -7.09 -12.98
CA LYS A 56 10.03 -6.15 -12.86
C LYS A 56 11.23 -6.55 -13.74
N LEU A 57 11.54 -7.84 -13.86
CA LEU A 57 12.60 -8.33 -14.75
C LEU A 57 12.23 -8.14 -16.23
N GLN A 58 10.96 -8.34 -16.60
CA GLN A 58 10.45 -8.09 -17.96
C GLN A 58 10.52 -6.60 -18.32
N GLU A 59 10.16 -5.70 -17.41
CA GLU A 59 10.31 -4.25 -17.60
C GLU A 59 11.79 -3.84 -17.79
N LEU A 60 12.72 -4.43 -17.03
CA LEU A 60 14.16 -4.22 -17.26
C LEU A 60 14.61 -4.72 -18.62
N GLU A 61 14.11 -5.87 -19.11
CA GLU A 61 14.42 -6.32 -20.47
C GLU A 61 13.86 -5.36 -21.54
N ARG A 62 12.63 -4.86 -21.36
CA ARG A 62 12.05 -3.85 -22.24
C ARG A 62 12.92 -2.58 -22.26
N GLN A 63 13.41 -2.14 -21.11
CA GLN A 63 14.36 -1.04 -21.02
C GLN A 63 15.68 -1.37 -21.72
N ILE A 64 16.26 -2.56 -21.56
CA ILE A 64 17.49 -2.97 -22.28
C ILE A 64 17.30 -2.91 -23.81
N HIS A 65 16.12 -3.27 -24.32
CA HIS A 65 15.80 -3.12 -25.75
C HIS A 65 15.75 -1.65 -26.17
N SER A 66 15.16 -0.77 -25.36
CA SER A 66 15.20 0.68 -25.57
C SER A 66 16.63 1.25 -25.46
N LEU A 67 17.45 0.75 -24.54
CA LEU A 67 18.86 1.14 -24.39
C LEU A 67 19.70 0.81 -25.64
N ARG A 68 19.33 -0.23 -26.39
CA ARG A 68 19.95 -0.55 -27.69
C ARG A 68 19.52 0.41 -28.81
N GLN A 69 18.37 1.06 -28.67
CA GLN A 69 17.80 2.01 -29.64
C GLN A 69 18.28 3.46 -29.44
N LEU A 70 18.82 3.82 -28.26
CA LEU A 70 19.25 5.20 -27.95
C LEU A 70 20.22 5.80 -28.98
N LEU A 71 21.10 4.98 -29.55
CA LEU A 71 22.07 5.43 -30.55
C LEU A 71 21.44 5.59 -31.96
N PRO A 72 20.85 4.54 -32.59
CA PRO A 72 20.26 4.67 -33.92
C PRO A 72 19.04 5.59 -33.95
N ASP A 73 18.13 5.48 -32.97
CA ASP A 73 16.81 6.10 -33.02
C ASP A 73 16.71 7.36 -32.13
N GLY A 74 17.63 7.56 -31.18
CA GLY A 74 17.65 8.74 -30.30
C GLY A 74 18.69 9.80 -30.70
N LEU A 75 19.97 9.44 -30.67
CA LEU A 75 21.07 10.39 -30.87
C LEU A 75 21.34 10.72 -32.35
N LEU A 76 21.06 9.78 -33.25
CA LEU A 76 21.25 9.96 -34.69
C LEU A 76 19.99 10.45 -35.44
N GLU A 77 18.81 10.46 -34.79
CA GLU A 77 17.55 10.95 -35.37
C GLU A 77 17.67 12.36 -36.00
N PRO A 78 18.28 13.37 -35.34
CA PRO A 78 18.44 14.71 -35.94
C PRO A 78 19.32 14.74 -37.20
N LEU A 79 20.12 13.70 -37.44
CA LEU A 79 21.01 13.57 -38.60
C LEU A 79 20.39 12.76 -39.76
N LEU A 80 19.31 12.01 -39.51
CA LEU A 80 18.57 11.28 -40.54
C LEU A 80 18.09 12.15 -41.71
N PRO A 81 17.47 13.35 -41.51
CA PRO A 81 16.99 14.16 -42.64
C PRO A 81 18.11 14.73 -43.51
N ILE A 82 19.31 14.90 -42.95
CA ILE A 82 20.50 15.37 -43.67
C ILE A 82 21.14 14.20 -44.46
N SER A 83 21.11 13.00 -43.88
CA SER A 83 21.73 11.79 -44.44
C SER A 83 20.87 11.12 -45.52
N ASN A 84 19.53 11.15 -45.36
CA ASN A 84 18.56 10.49 -46.23
C ASN A 84 17.50 11.47 -46.77
N PRO A 85 17.87 12.46 -47.61
CA PRO A 85 16.93 13.48 -48.10
C PRO A 85 15.76 12.91 -48.94
N ASN A 86 15.90 11.69 -49.47
CA ASN A 86 14.88 11.02 -50.28
C ASN A 86 13.72 10.40 -49.46
N GLN A 87 13.81 10.38 -48.13
CA GLN A 87 12.77 9.84 -47.24
C GLN A 87 11.83 10.91 -46.68
N LEU A 88 12.10 12.20 -46.92
CA LEU A 88 11.26 13.30 -46.43
C LEU A 88 10.13 13.63 -47.42
N PRO A 89 8.92 14.00 -46.94
CA PRO A 89 7.89 14.58 -47.78
C PRO A 89 8.38 15.91 -48.37
N THR A 90 8.01 16.19 -49.61
CA THR A 90 8.61 17.18 -50.54
C THR A 90 8.58 18.67 -50.11
N ASN A 91 8.16 18.98 -48.89
CA ASN A 91 7.96 20.34 -48.36
C ASN A 91 8.71 20.63 -47.05
N THR A 92 9.53 19.72 -46.51
CA THR A 92 10.36 20.02 -45.33
C THR A 92 11.71 20.63 -45.75
N PRO A 93 12.12 21.80 -45.22
CA PRO A 93 13.44 22.36 -45.51
C PRO A 93 14.54 21.50 -44.89
N VAL A 94 15.41 20.93 -45.74
CA VAL A 94 16.45 19.94 -45.39
C VAL A 94 17.53 20.47 -44.44
N ALA A 95 17.60 21.78 -44.21
CA ALA A 95 18.57 22.39 -43.31
C ALA A 95 17.92 23.47 -42.42
N GLY A 96 17.70 23.12 -41.14
CA GLY A 96 17.61 24.12 -40.08
C GLY A 96 18.97 24.84 -39.88
N PRO A 97 19.01 25.98 -39.17
CA PRO A 97 20.27 26.62 -38.83
C PRO A 97 21.15 25.66 -38.00
N PRO A 98 22.48 25.65 -38.16
CA PRO A 98 23.37 24.69 -37.49
C PRO A 98 23.35 24.79 -35.95
N THR A 99 22.90 25.94 -35.41
CA THR A 99 22.64 26.13 -33.98
C THR A 99 21.40 25.39 -33.49
N GLY A 100 20.37 25.22 -34.32
CA GLY A 100 19.18 24.43 -34.02
C GLY A 100 19.51 22.95 -33.90
N LEU A 101 20.13 22.37 -34.94
CA LEU A 101 20.60 20.99 -34.95
C LEU A 101 21.51 20.67 -33.75
N ARG A 102 22.43 21.57 -33.39
CA ARG A 102 23.28 21.41 -32.21
C ARG A 102 22.46 21.33 -30.92
N ASN A 103 21.44 22.17 -30.77
CA ASN A 103 20.60 22.18 -29.58
C ASN A 103 19.73 20.91 -29.51
N GLU A 104 19.19 20.46 -30.64
CA GLU A 104 18.43 19.20 -30.77
C GLU A 104 19.29 17.99 -30.39
N MET A 105 20.50 17.86 -30.94
CA MET A 105 21.45 16.80 -30.56
C MET A 105 21.87 16.88 -29.10
N GLN A 106 22.05 18.09 -28.56
CA GLN A 106 22.43 18.28 -27.15
C GLN A 106 21.28 17.89 -26.20
N GLU A 107 20.03 18.12 -26.58
CA GLU A 107 18.86 17.72 -25.79
C GLU A 107 18.59 16.22 -25.92
N ALA A 108 18.70 15.66 -27.13
CA ALA A 108 18.66 14.20 -27.34
C ALA A 108 19.73 13.47 -26.51
N ALA A 109 20.97 13.97 -26.48
CA ALA A 109 22.04 13.39 -25.67
C ALA A 109 21.73 13.43 -24.16
N ARG A 110 21.09 14.50 -23.66
CA ARG A 110 20.66 14.60 -22.26
C ARG A 110 19.53 13.63 -21.93
N SER A 111 18.53 13.49 -22.80
CA SER A 111 17.44 12.55 -22.57
C SER A 111 17.91 11.10 -22.62
N GLN A 112 18.84 10.76 -23.54
CA GLN A 112 19.48 9.44 -23.55
C GLN A 112 20.24 9.16 -22.24
N LEU A 113 21.03 10.12 -21.75
CA LEU A 113 21.76 9.97 -20.48
C LEU A 113 20.83 9.82 -19.26
N ALA A 114 19.71 10.54 -19.23
CA ALA A 114 18.71 10.40 -18.17
C ALA A 114 18.05 9.01 -18.15
N MET A 115 17.79 8.42 -19.32
CA MET A 115 17.27 7.05 -19.41
C MET A 115 18.30 6.00 -18.92
N VAL A 116 19.59 6.21 -19.15
CA VAL A 116 20.66 5.35 -18.61
C VAL A 116 20.75 5.45 -17.09
N ASP A 117 20.66 6.66 -16.53
CA ASP A 117 20.69 6.88 -15.07
C ASP A 117 19.45 6.29 -14.36
N GLN A 118 18.28 6.39 -15.00
CA GLN A 118 17.04 5.73 -14.55
C GLN A 118 17.20 4.20 -14.55
N PHE A 119 17.69 3.61 -15.65
CA PHE A 119 17.94 2.18 -15.72
C PHE A 119 18.96 1.72 -14.67
N GLN A 120 20.06 2.46 -14.50
CA GLN A 120 21.08 2.15 -13.49
C GLN A 120 20.48 2.18 -12.06
N SER A 121 19.63 3.16 -11.77
CA SER A 121 18.93 3.30 -10.49
C SER A 121 17.96 2.15 -10.22
N MET A 122 17.22 1.70 -11.24
CA MET A 122 16.35 0.52 -11.14
C MET A 122 17.18 -0.77 -10.95
N TRP A 123 18.20 -0.99 -11.79
CA TRP A 123 19.03 -2.19 -11.78
C TRP A 123 19.71 -2.46 -10.43
N HIS A 124 20.22 -1.39 -9.78
CA HIS A 124 20.86 -1.47 -8.46
C HIS A 124 19.89 -1.23 -7.29
N GLY A 125 18.58 -1.10 -7.59
CA GLY A 125 17.55 -0.80 -6.61
C GLY A 125 17.42 -1.87 -5.52
N PRO A 126 17.03 -1.49 -4.29
CA PRO A 126 16.97 -2.41 -3.14
C PRO A 126 15.98 -3.57 -3.36
N GLU A 127 14.97 -3.38 -4.21
CA GLU A 127 13.98 -4.40 -4.57
C GLU A 127 14.54 -5.47 -5.52
N LEU A 128 15.51 -5.13 -6.37
CA LEU A 128 16.08 -6.03 -7.37
C LEU A 128 17.32 -6.76 -6.88
N LYS A 129 18.06 -6.20 -5.91
CA LYS A 129 19.14 -6.90 -5.17
C LYS A 129 18.77 -8.35 -4.75
N PRO A 130 17.65 -8.61 -4.01
CA PRO A 130 17.28 -9.96 -3.60
C PRO A 130 16.87 -10.84 -4.80
N VAL A 131 16.27 -10.26 -5.85
CA VAL A 131 15.92 -10.98 -7.09
C VAL A 131 17.17 -11.48 -7.79
N TRP A 132 18.19 -10.63 -7.96
CA TRP A 132 19.47 -11.02 -8.54
C TRP A 132 20.18 -12.08 -7.71
N ALA A 133 20.17 -11.97 -6.37
CA ALA A 133 20.75 -12.98 -5.49
C ALA A 133 20.03 -14.34 -5.62
N HIS A 134 18.70 -14.35 -5.72
CA HIS A 134 17.91 -15.56 -5.95
C HIS A 134 18.23 -16.19 -7.31
N VAL A 135 18.22 -15.40 -8.38
CA VAL A 135 18.57 -15.85 -9.74
C VAL A 135 20.00 -16.41 -9.78
N GLU A 136 20.96 -15.75 -9.15
CA GLU A 136 22.35 -16.23 -9.09
C GLU A 136 22.47 -17.56 -8.31
N SER A 137 21.73 -17.73 -7.20
CA SER A 137 21.66 -19.01 -6.49
C SER A 137 21.11 -20.12 -7.38
N ARG A 138 19.99 -19.87 -8.07
CA ARG A 138 19.38 -20.85 -9.00
C ARG A 138 20.29 -21.20 -10.17
N ILE A 139 21.05 -20.24 -10.72
CA ILE A 139 22.03 -20.50 -11.78
C ILE A 139 23.18 -21.39 -11.25
N LYS A 140 23.66 -21.14 -10.02
CA LYS A 140 24.69 -21.96 -9.36
C LYS A 140 24.19 -23.38 -9.06
N GLU A 141 22.99 -23.52 -8.50
CA GLU A 141 22.33 -24.81 -8.21
C GLU A 141 22.13 -25.66 -9.47
N SER A 142 21.84 -25.03 -10.62
CA SER A 142 21.51 -25.70 -11.87
C SER A 142 22.68 -25.84 -12.86
N ASN A 143 23.90 -25.46 -12.47
CA ASN A 143 25.07 -25.42 -13.36
C ASN A 143 24.80 -24.67 -14.69
N GLY A 144 23.95 -23.63 -14.67
CA GLY A 144 23.58 -22.84 -15.84
C GLY A 144 22.54 -23.45 -16.79
N GLN A 145 21.86 -24.54 -16.41
CA GLN A 145 20.98 -25.29 -17.32
C GLN A 145 19.57 -24.67 -17.54
N TYR A 146 19.15 -23.70 -16.72
CA TYR A 146 17.82 -23.05 -16.79
C TYR A 146 17.81 -21.63 -17.40
N LEU A 147 18.82 -21.24 -18.17
CA LEU A 147 18.75 -19.97 -18.91
C LEU A 147 17.63 -20.04 -19.98
N GLN A 148 16.78 -19.02 -20.06
CA GLN A 148 15.65 -19.00 -21.00
C GLN A 148 16.15 -19.22 -22.44
N PRO A 149 15.63 -20.23 -23.16
CA PRO A 149 16.14 -20.58 -24.49
C PRO A 149 15.62 -19.66 -25.61
N SER A 150 14.50 -18.97 -25.40
CA SER A 150 13.79 -18.18 -26.42
C SER A 150 14.15 -16.69 -26.45
N GLY A 151 14.65 -16.13 -25.33
CA GLY A 151 14.86 -14.68 -25.19
C GLY A 151 13.59 -13.83 -25.34
N VAL A 152 12.42 -14.43 -25.08
CA VAL A 152 11.10 -13.80 -25.17
C VAL A 152 10.22 -14.37 -24.06
N TRP A 153 9.59 -13.51 -23.27
CA TRP A 153 8.60 -13.91 -22.26
C TRP A 153 7.34 -14.47 -22.93
N GLU A 154 6.96 -15.69 -22.57
CA GLU A 154 5.76 -16.37 -23.10
C GLU A 154 4.45 -15.91 -22.43
N LYS A 155 4.54 -15.20 -21.30
CA LYS A 155 3.41 -14.76 -20.48
C LYS A 155 3.50 -13.27 -20.21
N ASP A 156 2.33 -12.64 -20.14
CA ASP A 156 2.17 -11.27 -19.66
C ASP A 156 2.05 -11.28 -18.14
N TYR A 157 3.15 -11.02 -17.43
CA TYR A 157 3.17 -11.04 -15.97
C TYR A 157 2.48 -9.82 -15.34
N ASP A 158 2.34 -8.72 -16.07
CA ASP A 158 1.61 -7.54 -15.59
C ASP A 158 0.12 -7.86 -15.49
N VAL A 159 -0.46 -8.49 -16.52
CA VAL A 159 -1.86 -8.97 -16.51
C VAL A 159 -2.11 -9.99 -15.39
N ILE A 160 -1.19 -10.95 -15.21
CA ILE A 160 -1.31 -11.98 -14.16
C ILE A 160 -1.24 -11.34 -12.76
N LEU A 161 -0.36 -10.36 -12.54
CA LEU A 161 -0.25 -9.64 -11.26
C LEU A 161 -1.54 -8.87 -10.95
N ASP A 162 -2.13 -8.24 -11.96
CA ASP A 162 -3.38 -7.50 -11.89
C ASP A 162 -4.56 -8.43 -11.55
N GLU A 163 -4.59 -9.65 -12.12
CA GLU A 163 -5.59 -10.67 -11.82
C GLU A 163 -5.46 -11.22 -10.39
N LEU A 164 -4.25 -11.53 -9.94
CA LEU A 164 -3.98 -11.98 -8.56
C LEU A 164 -4.34 -10.91 -7.52
N THR A 165 -4.04 -9.64 -7.80
CA THR A 165 -4.40 -8.52 -6.91
C THR A 165 -5.92 -8.34 -6.83
N LYS A 166 -6.64 -8.54 -7.95
CA LYS A 166 -8.11 -8.48 -7.98
C LYS A 166 -8.74 -9.66 -7.24
N SER A 167 -8.23 -10.87 -7.41
CA SER A 167 -8.78 -12.06 -6.75
C SER A 167 -8.56 -12.03 -5.24
N GLU A 168 -7.36 -11.66 -4.76
CA GLU A 168 -7.09 -11.48 -3.32
C GLU A 168 -8.05 -10.47 -2.70
N LYS A 169 -8.24 -9.32 -3.37
CA LYS A 169 -9.20 -8.29 -2.93
C LYS A 169 -10.63 -8.82 -2.89
N THR A 170 -11.09 -9.55 -3.91
CA THR A 170 -12.44 -10.12 -3.94
C THR A 170 -12.64 -11.14 -2.82
N THR A 171 -11.68 -12.06 -2.61
CA THR A 171 -11.73 -13.01 -1.50
C THR A 171 -11.72 -12.32 -0.14
N GLN A 172 -10.97 -11.21 0.02
CA GLN A 172 -11.00 -10.42 1.25
C GLN A 172 -12.35 -9.72 1.47
N GLU A 173 -12.97 -9.18 0.43
CA GLU A 173 -14.32 -8.58 0.48
C GLU A 173 -15.40 -9.64 0.80
N GLU A 174 -15.31 -10.84 0.21
CA GLU A 174 -16.18 -11.98 0.52
C GLU A 174 -16.04 -12.45 1.97
N GLN A 175 -14.82 -12.56 2.49
CA GLN A 175 -14.56 -12.92 3.89
C GLN A 175 -15.14 -11.88 4.85
N GLN A 176 -14.97 -10.58 4.57
CA GLN A 176 -15.57 -9.51 5.39
C GLN A 176 -17.09 -9.54 5.34
N CYS A 177 -17.69 -9.79 4.17
CA CYS A 177 -19.13 -9.91 4.01
C CYS A 177 -19.70 -11.10 4.82
N ALA A 178 -19.05 -12.27 4.72
CA ALA A 178 -19.43 -13.46 5.48
C ALA A 178 -19.24 -13.29 7.00
N GLU A 179 -18.21 -12.55 7.42
CA GLU A 179 -18.02 -12.19 8.83
C GLU A 179 -19.17 -11.29 9.33
N GLU A 180 -19.49 -10.21 8.62
CA GLU A 180 -20.61 -9.30 8.96
C GLU A 180 -21.97 -10.02 8.96
N GLU A 181 -22.23 -10.93 8.02
CA GLU A 181 -23.45 -11.74 8.00
C GLU A 181 -23.52 -12.68 9.22
N SER A 182 -22.40 -13.32 9.59
CA SER A 182 -22.32 -14.15 10.79
C SER A 182 -22.52 -13.37 12.08
N GLU A 183 -22.11 -12.09 12.13
CA GLU A 183 -22.35 -11.20 13.25
C GLU A 183 -23.81 -10.77 13.33
N ARG A 184 -24.43 -10.41 12.20
CA ARG A 184 -25.85 -10.05 12.13
C ARG A 184 -26.74 -11.20 12.63
N ALA A 185 -26.50 -12.41 12.13
CA ALA A 185 -27.24 -13.61 12.54
C ALA A 185 -27.12 -13.90 14.04
N LYS A 186 -25.99 -13.59 14.68
CA LYS A 186 -25.85 -13.73 16.15
C LYS A 186 -26.77 -12.76 16.90
N LEU A 187 -26.86 -11.50 16.47
CA LEU A 187 -27.67 -10.48 17.15
C LEU A 187 -29.18 -10.69 16.96
N GLU A 188 -29.63 -11.17 15.79
CA GLU A 188 -31.04 -11.46 15.48
C GLU A 188 -31.68 -12.46 16.46
N THR A 189 -30.91 -13.35 17.07
CA THR A 189 -31.41 -14.37 18.03
C THR A 189 -31.89 -13.80 19.38
N SER A 190 -31.83 -12.47 19.59
CA SER A 190 -31.81 -11.89 20.94
C SER A 190 -32.64 -10.61 21.12
N ASP A 191 -33.96 -10.74 21.00
CA ASP A 191 -34.91 -9.62 20.84
C ASP A 191 -34.96 -8.59 22.01
N ASP A 192 -34.50 -8.96 23.22
CA ASP A 192 -34.44 -8.10 24.41
C ASP A 192 -33.07 -7.43 24.66
N GLN A 193 -31.98 -7.86 24.00
CA GLN A 193 -30.61 -7.41 24.35
C GLN A 193 -30.39 -5.90 24.16
N TYR A 194 -31.16 -5.23 23.31
CA TYR A 194 -31.01 -3.79 23.07
C TYR A 194 -31.26 -2.93 24.31
N GLN A 195 -32.15 -3.35 25.21
CA GLN A 195 -32.41 -2.61 26.44
C GLN A 195 -31.22 -2.70 27.39
N ASP A 196 -30.58 -3.86 27.47
CA ASP A 196 -29.46 -4.08 28.35
C ASP A 196 -28.18 -3.42 27.82
N MET A 197 -27.97 -3.41 26.49
CA MET A 197 -26.96 -2.57 25.85
C MET A 197 -27.18 -1.07 26.15
N ALA A 198 -28.40 -0.56 26.01
CA ALA A 198 -28.72 0.84 26.31
C ALA A 198 -28.55 1.19 27.80
N LYS A 199 -28.88 0.26 28.72
CA LYS A 199 -28.66 0.43 30.17
C LYS A 199 -27.17 0.41 30.52
N ALA A 200 -26.40 -0.56 30.01
CA ALA A 200 -24.96 -0.66 30.23
C ALA A 200 -24.23 0.59 29.71
N PHE A 201 -24.65 1.11 28.56
CA PHE A 201 -24.15 2.36 28.02
C PHE A 201 -24.53 3.58 28.89
N ALA A 202 -25.75 3.64 29.43
CA ALA A 202 -26.16 4.68 30.38
C ALA A 202 -25.34 4.66 31.68
N GLN A 203 -24.84 3.50 32.11
CA GLN A 203 -24.00 3.34 33.31
C GLN A 203 -22.55 3.82 33.13
N ARG A 204 -22.07 4.04 31.90
CA ARG A 204 -20.69 4.51 31.65
C ARG A 204 -20.40 5.96 32.06
N ASP A 205 -21.43 6.72 32.48
CA ASP A 205 -21.38 8.12 32.95
C ASP A 205 -20.44 9.06 32.16
N ILE A 206 -20.57 9.02 30.83
CA ILE A 206 -19.67 9.76 29.94
C ILE A 206 -19.96 11.27 30.00
N PRO A 207 -18.96 12.13 30.31
CA PRO A 207 -19.20 13.54 30.58
C PRO A 207 -19.88 14.32 29.44
N GLY A 208 -21.17 14.63 29.63
CA GLY A 208 -21.98 15.38 28.66
C GLY A 208 -22.79 14.50 27.70
N VAL A 209 -22.81 13.19 27.89
CA VAL A 209 -23.74 12.25 27.23
C VAL A 209 -24.76 11.78 28.26
N ARG A 210 -26.04 11.64 27.87
CA ARG A 210 -27.07 10.96 28.68
C ARG A 210 -27.95 10.11 27.79
N VAL A 211 -28.25 8.88 28.21
CA VAL A 211 -29.23 8.02 27.55
C VAL A 211 -30.52 7.99 28.36
N ILE A 212 -31.65 8.17 27.67
CA ILE A 212 -32.99 8.14 28.24
C ILE A 212 -33.77 7.06 27.49
N ILE A 213 -33.99 5.92 28.14
CA ILE A 213 -34.78 4.82 27.60
C ILE A 213 -36.26 5.19 27.76
N GLY A 214 -37.01 5.18 26.67
CA GLY A 214 -38.43 5.54 26.65
C GLY A 214 -39.34 4.35 26.91
N ASN A 215 -40.63 4.62 27.16
CA ASN A 215 -41.68 3.59 27.22
C ASN A 215 -42.24 3.24 25.81
N VAL A 216 -41.59 3.69 24.74
CA VAL A 216 -41.98 3.42 23.36
C VAL A 216 -41.07 2.32 22.81
N ALA A 217 -41.67 1.20 22.41
CA ALA A 217 -40.96 -0.01 22.01
C ALA A 217 -39.80 0.26 21.03
N ASN A 218 -38.65 -0.37 21.29
CA ASN A 218 -37.44 -0.32 20.48
C ASN A 218 -36.92 1.11 20.21
N SER A 219 -37.14 2.06 21.12
CA SER A 219 -36.66 3.43 20.95
C SER A 219 -36.10 4.06 22.24
N PHE A 220 -35.06 4.88 22.08
CA PHE A 220 -34.45 5.63 23.17
C PHE A 220 -33.84 6.94 22.65
N LEU A 221 -33.50 7.84 23.58
CA LEU A 221 -32.91 9.14 23.30
C LEU A 221 -31.45 9.18 23.80
N VAL A 222 -30.55 9.75 23.00
CA VAL A 222 -29.19 10.08 23.41
C VAL A 222 -29.00 11.59 23.35
N VAL A 223 -28.74 12.20 24.51
CA VAL A 223 -28.52 13.64 24.67
C VAL A 223 -27.01 13.91 24.68
N LEU A 224 -26.52 14.60 23.65
CA LEU A 224 -25.16 15.12 23.57
C LEU A 224 -25.15 16.57 24.05
N ALA A 225 -25.12 16.78 25.36
CA ALA A 225 -25.29 18.08 26.00
C ALA A 225 -24.21 19.11 25.58
N ARG A 226 -22.96 18.67 25.40
CA ARG A 226 -21.85 19.53 24.93
C ARG A 226 -22.00 19.93 23.47
N ALA A 227 -22.52 19.04 22.62
CA ALA A 227 -22.83 19.35 21.22
C ALA A 227 -24.08 20.24 21.09
N GLY A 228 -25.08 20.04 21.98
CA GLY A 228 -26.41 20.65 21.89
C GLY A 228 -27.38 19.83 21.03
N ILE A 229 -27.13 18.52 20.87
CA ILE A 229 -27.86 17.63 19.97
C ILE A 229 -28.61 16.57 20.79
N ILE A 230 -29.86 16.27 20.43
CA ILE A 230 -30.62 15.15 21.01
C ILE A 230 -30.97 14.19 19.88
N VAL A 231 -30.35 13.01 19.91
CA VAL A 231 -30.53 11.94 18.93
C VAL A 231 -31.65 11.02 19.40
N ILE A 232 -32.57 10.68 18.51
CA ILE A 232 -33.54 9.59 18.69
C ILE A 232 -33.02 8.38 17.94
N VAL A 233 -32.86 7.26 18.64
CA VAL A 233 -32.52 5.96 18.05
C VAL A 233 -33.78 5.09 18.09
N GLN A 234 -34.15 4.52 16.95
CA GLN A 234 -35.35 3.69 16.79
C GLN A 234 -35.02 2.44 15.96
N GLY A 235 -35.33 1.26 16.48
CA GLY A 235 -35.20 0.01 15.75
C GLY A 235 -36.38 -0.22 14.81
N ILE A 236 -36.09 -0.45 13.53
CA ILE A 236 -37.06 -1.02 12.57
C ILE A 236 -37.13 -2.52 12.84
N LYS A 237 -38.34 -3.08 12.97
CA LYS A 237 -38.56 -4.53 12.83
C LYS A 237 -39.17 -4.79 11.47
N GLU A 238 -38.59 -5.72 10.72
CA GLU A 238 -39.10 -6.14 9.42
C GLU A 238 -40.01 -7.38 9.59
N PRO A 239 -41.18 -7.49 8.93
CA PRO A 239 -42.16 -8.54 9.23
C PRO A 239 -41.69 -9.99 8.99
N SER A 240 -40.61 -10.16 8.22
CA SER A 240 -39.99 -11.45 7.87
C SER A 240 -38.90 -11.90 8.84
N MET A 241 -38.41 -11.01 9.72
CA MET A 241 -37.19 -11.21 10.52
C MET A 241 -37.53 -11.16 12.02
N SER A 242 -36.92 -12.06 12.80
CA SER A 242 -36.93 -11.94 14.26
C SER A 242 -35.80 -10.99 14.67
N GLY A 243 -36.11 -9.92 15.39
CA GLY A 243 -35.13 -8.90 15.79
C GLY A 243 -35.40 -7.51 15.20
N VAL A 244 -34.46 -6.60 15.44
CA VAL A 244 -34.39 -5.26 14.80
C VAL A 244 -33.49 -5.39 13.58
N SER A 245 -34.02 -5.15 12.38
CA SER A 245 -33.25 -5.25 11.13
C SER A 245 -32.30 -4.07 10.93
N ASP A 246 -32.72 -2.86 11.33
CA ASP A 246 -31.96 -1.62 11.12
C ASP A 246 -32.25 -0.59 12.22
N TRP A 247 -31.22 0.14 12.68
CA TRP A 247 -31.40 1.26 13.62
C TRP A 247 -31.48 2.60 12.89
N GLN A 248 -32.66 3.23 12.88
CA GLN A 248 -32.84 4.57 12.36
C GLN A 248 -32.46 5.65 13.37
N VAL A 249 -32.00 6.77 12.82
CA VAL A 249 -31.51 7.92 13.59
C VAL A 249 -32.22 9.19 13.13
N SER A 250 -32.90 9.84 14.08
CA SER A 250 -33.51 11.16 13.91
C SER A 250 -33.12 12.09 15.06
N SER A 251 -33.62 13.32 15.07
CA SER A 251 -33.32 14.31 16.11
C SER A 251 -34.58 14.83 16.76
N LYS A 252 -34.50 15.07 18.08
CA LYS A 252 -35.56 15.66 18.87
C LYS A 252 -35.26 17.14 19.10
N ARG A 253 -36.01 18.04 18.46
CA ARG A 253 -35.91 19.49 18.67
C ARG A 253 -37.03 20.01 19.55
N ALA A 254 -36.78 21.15 20.19
CA ALA A 254 -37.85 21.99 20.71
C ALA A 254 -38.65 22.59 19.55
N SER A 255 -39.97 22.75 19.72
CA SER A 255 -40.83 23.32 18.69
C SER A 255 -40.38 24.74 18.32
N GLY A 256 -40.26 25.03 17.02
CA GLY A 256 -39.92 26.36 16.50
C GLY A 256 -38.43 26.66 16.26
N GLN A 257 -37.50 25.75 16.59
CA GLN A 257 -36.07 25.97 16.28
C GLN A 257 -35.65 25.32 14.94
N PRO A 258 -34.93 26.05 14.05
CA PRO A 258 -34.38 25.47 12.83
C PRO A 258 -33.22 24.51 13.13
N PRO A 259 -32.88 23.59 12.21
CA PRO A 259 -31.65 22.78 12.31
C PRO A 259 -30.41 23.66 12.46
N THR A 260 -29.45 23.24 13.27
CA THR A 260 -28.08 23.74 13.12
C THR A 260 -27.34 22.94 12.04
N GLN A 261 -26.40 23.56 11.33
CA GLN A 261 -25.59 22.86 10.33
C GLN A 261 -24.85 21.67 10.94
N LEU A 262 -24.26 21.87 12.13
CA LEU A 262 -23.56 20.83 12.89
C LEU A 262 -24.44 19.60 13.12
N GLU A 263 -25.71 19.82 13.48
CA GLU A 263 -26.67 18.75 13.70
C GLU A 263 -27.04 18.02 12.40
N LEU A 264 -27.21 18.75 11.29
CA LEU A 264 -27.47 18.15 9.98
C LEU A 264 -26.30 17.27 9.52
N ASP A 265 -25.07 17.76 9.67
CA ASP A 265 -23.85 17.03 9.27
C ASP A 265 -23.67 15.75 10.11
N VAL A 266 -23.84 15.85 11.44
CA VAL A 266 -23.76 14.70 12.37
C VAL A 266 -24.86 13.68 12.07
N LEU A 267 -26.11 14.12 11.86
CA LEU A 267 -27.20 13.21 11.48
C LEU A 267 -26.99 12.58 10.11
N GLY A 268 -26.41 13.32 9.16
CA GLY A 268 -26.03 12.81 7.84
C GLY A 268 -25.05 11.64 7.99
N CYS A 269 -23.97 11.85 8.72
CA CYS A 269 -22.96 10.82 8.98
C CYS A 269 -23.53 9.60 9.75
N LEU A 270 -24.36 9.82 10.78
CA LEU A 270 -25.03 8.74 11.53
C LEU A 270 -26.01 7.92 10.67
N ARG A 271 -26.58 8.50 9.60
CA ARG A 271 -27.48 7.82 8.65
C ARG A 271 -26.76 7.12 7.51
N SER A 272 -25.63 7.67 7.06
CA SER A 272 -24.78 7.08 6.01
C SER A 272 -23.82 6.01 6.54
N ARG A 273 -23.87 5.69 7.83
CA ARG A 273 -22.96 4.75 8.48
C ARG A 273 -23.03 3.32 7.88
N PRO A 274 -21.92 2.56 7.89
CA PRO A 274 -21.94 1.11 7.66
C PRO A 274 -22.58 0.39 8.85
N ARG A 275 -22.85 -0.92 8.71
CA ARG A 275 -23.38 -1.82 9.77
C ARG A 275 -24.58 -1.20 10.52
N LYS A 276 -25.61 -0.77 9.78
CA LYS A 276 -26.81 -0.12 10.33
C LYS A 276 -27.61 -0.98 11.32
N TRP A 277 -27.48 -2.30 11.21
CA TRP A 277 -28.02 -3.31 12.11
C TRP A 277 -27.33 -3.35 13.49
N ASP A 278 -26.07 -2.92 13.62
CA ASP A 278 -25.32 -2.96 14.88
C ASP A 278 -25.60 -1.73 15.77
N LEU A 279 -26.21 -2.00 16.92
CA LEU A 279 -26.50 -0.99 17.94
C LEU A 279 -25.24 -0.49 18.67
N THR A 280 -24.28 -1.38 18.95
CA THR A 280 -23.03 -1.04 19.63
C THR A 280 -22.20 -0.11 18.75
N PHE A 281 -22.09 -0.43 17.46
CA PHE A 281 -21.45 0.45 16.47
C PHE A 281 -22.10 1.84 16.43
N LEU A 282 -23.44 1.91 16.38
CA LEU A 282 -24.17 3.18 16.41
C LEU A 282 -23.92 3.96 17.72
N LEU A 283 -23.95 3.28 18.86
CA LEU A 283 -23.76 3.89 20.18
C LEU A 283 -22.35 4.47 20.35
N GLU A 284 -21.29 3.71 20.01
CA GLU A 284 -19.91 4.20 20.02
C GLU A 284 -19.71 5.34 18.99
N MET A 285 -20.34 5.26 17.82
CA MET A 285 -20.33 6.33 16.83
C MET A 285 -20.98 7.61 17.37
N ILE A 286 -22.06 7.52 18.15
CA ILE A 286 -22.68 8.66 18.83
C ILE A 286 -21.76 9.24 19.92
N LEU A 287 -21.05 8.40 20.68
CA LEU A 287 -20.07 8.87 21.70
C LEU A 287 -18.94 9.68 21.11
N SER A 288 -18.49 9.35 19.90
CA SER A 288 -17.43 10.07 19.20
C SER A 288 -17.76 11.57 18.94
N TYR A 289 -19.02 11.98 19.13
CA TYR A 289 -19.46 13.38 19.05
C TYR A 289 -19.62 14.08 20.41
N ALA A 290 -19.43 13.39 21.54
CA ALA A 290 -19.57 13.95 22.88
C ALA A 290 -18.70 15.21 23.09
N ASP A 291 -17.47 15.20 22.57
CA ASP A 291 -16.51 16.30 22.64
C ASP A 291 -16.19 16.95 21.28
N ILE A 292 -17.15 16.94 20.34
CA ILE A 292 -17.01 17.49 18.97
C ILE A 292 -16.47 18.94 18.89
N LYS A 293 -16.65 19.74 19.95
CA LYS A 293 -16.14 21.13 20.06
C LYS A 293 -14.69 21.23 20.57
N LYS A 294 -14.03 20.09 20.81
CA LYS A 294 -12.65 19.97 21.30
C LYS A 294 -11.81 18.99 20.49
N THR A 295 -12.42 17.96 19.90
CA THR A 295 -11.72 16.97 19.08
C THR A 295 -11.25 17.59 17.75
N PRO A 296 -9.93 17.66 17.46
CA PRO A 296 -9.44 18.11 16.16
C PRO A 296 -9.61 17.02 15.09
N CYS A 297 -9.51 17.42 13.82
CA CYS A 297 -9.47 16.48 12.69
C CYS A 297 -8.13 15.72 12.66
N VAL A 298 -8.17 14.38 12.55
CA VAL A 298 -6.97 13.52 12.58
C VAL A 298 -6.01 13.79 11.40
N ARG A 299 -6.52 14.13 10.20
CA ARG A 299 -5.65 14.40 9.03
C ARG A 299 -4.96 15.77 9.07
N CYS A 300 -5.65 16.82 9.49
CA CYS A 300 -5.12 18.20 9.41
C CYS A 300 -4.76 18.81 10.78
N ASN A 301 -5.04 18.11 11.88
CA ASN A 301 -4.84 18.56 13.27
C ASN A 301 -5.48 19.90 13.65
N ARG A 302 -6.48 20.36 12.87
CA ARG A 302 -7.27 21.58 13.16
C ARG A 302 -8.64 21.23 13.72
N LEU A 303 -9.15 22.06 14.63
CA LEU A 303 -10.53 21.95 15.12
C LEU A 303 -11.56 22.42 14.08
N VAL A 304 -11.21 23.42 13.26
CA VAL A 304 -12.05 23.91 12.16
C VAL A 304 -11.30 23.89 10.84
N ASN A 305 -12.01 23.62 9.75
CA ASN A 305 -11.48 23.80 8.40
C ASN A 305 -11.58 25.28 7.96
N ASP A 306 -11.13 25.59 6.76
CA ASP A 306 -11.13 26.96 6.23
C ASP A 306 -12.55 27.53 6.00
N ALA A 307 -13.58 26.67 6.00
CA ALA A 307 -15.01 27.02 5.98
C ALA A 307 -15.63 27.11 7.40
N ALA A 308 -14.82 27.14 8.45
CA ALA A 308 -15.21 27.17 9.86
C ALA A 308 -16.07 25.98 10.35
N GLN A 309 -16.05 24.84 9.64
CA GLN A 309 -16.77 23.61 10.00
C GLN A 309 -15.94 22.75 10.96
N LEU A 310 -16.63 22.14 11.95
CA LEU A 310 -16.04 21.13 12.86
C LEU A 310 -15.86 19.78 12.16
N PRO A 311 -14.99 18.87 12.66
CA PRO A 311 -14.86 17.53 12.12
C PRO A 311 -16.10 16.70 12.47
N THR A 312 -17.04 16.65 11.52
CA THR A 312 -18.32 15.93 11.64
C THR A 312 -18.30 14.56 10.98
N ALA A 313 -17.36 14.27 10.08
CA ALA A 313 -17.19 12.93 9.53
C ALA A 313 -16.57 12.00 10.58
N ARG A 314 -16.97 10.73 10.55
CA ARG A 314 -16.43 9.67 11.41
C ARG A 314 -16.04 8.46 10.58
N ARG A 315 -14.81 8.02 10.74
CA ARG A 315 -14.29 6.79 10.12
C ARG A 315 -13.98 5.80 11.23
N ALA A 316 -14.62 4.63 11.17
CA ALA A 316 -14.36 3.57 12.13
C ALA A 316 -12.93 3.04 11.96
N GLN A 317 -12.22 2.85 13.07
CA GLN A 317 -11.02 2.04 13.14
C GLN A 317 -11.42 0.68 13.73
N SER A 318 -11.19 -0.40 12.98
CA SER A 318 -11.39 -1.75 13.48
C SER A 318 -10.23 -2.11 14.41
N THR A 319 -10.40 -1.85 15.70
CA THR A 319 -9.45 -2.30 16.71
C THR A 319 -9.72 -3.77 16.99
N GLN A 320 -8.97 -4.67 16.34
CA GLN A 320 -8.97 -6.09 16.69
C GLN A 320 -8.32 -6.27 18.07
N ALA A 321 -9.14 -6.31 19.12
CA ALA A 321 -8.68 -6.68 20.45
C ALA A 321 -8.33 -8.19 20.48
N PRO A 322 -7.18 -8.61 21.03
CA PRO A 322 -6.71 -10.00 20.99
C PRO A 322 -7.34 -10.91 22.06
N SER A 323 -8.58 -10.66 22.47
CA SER A 323 -9.26 -11.43 23.51
C SER A 323 -10.79 -11.34 23.42
N THR A 324 -11.45 -12.34 24.01
CA THR A 324 -12.89 -12.67 23.95
C THR A 324 -13.82 -11.68 24.67
N GLU A 325 -13.65 -10.38 24.42
CA GLU A 325 -14.56 -9.32 24.89
C GLU A 325 -15.16 -8.56 23.70
N ALA A 326 -16.26 -7.85 23.92
CA ALA A 326 -17.02 -7.19 22.86
C ALA A 326 -16.15 -6.19 22.07
N ARG A 327 -16.19 -6.30 20.73
CA ARG A 327 -15.48 -5.37 19.81
C ARG A 327 -15.82 -3.92 20.17
N SER A 328 -14.80 -3.15 20.54
CA SER A 328 -14.91 -1.71 20.77
C SER A 328 -14.55 -0.96 19.49
N PHE A 329 -15.47 -0.12 19.03
CA PHE A 329 -15.25 0.70 17.83
C PHE A 329 -14.71 2.07 18.23
N THR A 330 -13.49 2.37 17.79
CA THR A 330 -12.93 3.73 17.86
C THR A 330 -13.22 4.46 16.55
N PHE A 331 -13.40 5.79 16.60
CA PHE A 331 -13.76 6.58 15.42
C PHE A 331 -12.85 7.80 15.27
N ASP A 332 -12.18 7.90 14.13
CA ASP A 332 -11.44 9.09 13.72
C ASP A 332 -12.40 10.25 13.45
N ALA A 333 -12.12 11.42 14.04
CA ALA A 333 -12.81 12.65 13.69
C ALA A 333 -12.17 13.30 12.46
N LEU A 334 -12.96 13.57 11.42
CA LEU A 334 -12.50 14.15 10.17
C LEU A 334 -13.41 15.31 9.71
N HIS A 335 -12.86 16.34 9.08
CA HIS A 335 -13.66 17.29 8.29
C HIS A 335 -14.19 16.60 7.04
N ALA A 336 -15.29 17.09 6.46
CA ALA A 336 -15.86 16.51 5.22
C ALA A 336 -14.83 16.42 4.07
N ASN A 337 -14.01 17.47 3.90
CA ASN A 337 -12.93 17.52 2.89
C ASN A 337 -11.68 16.71 3.29
N CYS A 338 -11.67 16.10 4.46
CA CYS A 338 -10.58 15.27 4.99
C CYS A 338 -11.02 13.80 5.22
N ALA A 339 -12.24 13.43 4.82
CA ALA A 339 -12.72 12.05 4.83
C ALA A 339 -11.87 11.16 3.90
#